data_AF-A0A0J8R112-F1
#
_entry.id   AF-A0A0J8R112-F1
#
_cell.length_a   1.000
_cell.length_b   1.000
_cell.length_c   1.000
_cell.angle_alpha   90.00
_cell.angle_beta   90.00
_cell.angle_gamma   90.00
#
_symmetry.space_group_name_H-M   'P 1'
#
loop_
_entity.id
_entity.type
_entity.pdbx_description
1 polymer ?
#
loop_
_entity_poly.entity_id
_entity_poly.type
_entity_poly.pdbx_seq_one_letter_code
_entity_poly.pdbx_strand_id
1 'polypeptide(L)'
;MTPTSTSGPWSPRDDEILLAARAQAQGWNQIQRDHFPSKSANACRKRYERLIAKRRGSDWNDERIDRLANQYMQMREQTWRPLADAVGENWEDVEKLCLERGARTLLPTLGQRELRREHADREGRGGSHDSHDEERLSIHNLLQ
;
A
#
# COMPACT_ATOMS: atom_id res chain seq x y z
N MET A 1 -45.01 -8.29 -11.19
CA MET A 1 -43.72 -8.90 -11.57
C MET A 1 -42.71 -7.77 -11.71
N THR A 2 -41.77 -7.65 -10.77
CA THR A 2 -40.68 -6.65 -10.83
C THR A 2 -39.59 -7.17 -11.77
N PRO A 3 -39.17 -6.42 -12.81
CA PRO A 3 -38.08 -6.89 -13.66
C PRO A 3 -36.77 -6.76 -12.89
N THR A 4 -36.19 -7.90 -12.52
CA THR A 4 -34.81 -8.00 -12.02
C THR A 4 -33.87 -7.55 -13.15
N SER A 5 -33.54 -6.26 -13.15
CA SER A 5 -32.59 -5.67 -14.08
C SER A 5 -31.20 -6.21 -13.75
N THR A 6 -30.80 -7.26 -14.47
CA THR A 6 -29.42 -7.74 -14.45
C THR A 6 -28.55 -6.66 -15.09
N SER A 7 -28.01 -5.76 -14.26
CA SER A 7 -27.06 -4.76 -14.74
C SER A 7 -25.88 -5.51 -15.37
N GLY A 8 -25.64 -5.31 -16.67
CA GLY A 8 -24.51 -5.89 -17.37
C GLY A 8 -23.16 -5.51 -16.74
N PRO A 9 -22.07 -6.24 -17.04
CA PRO A 9 -20.74 -5.92 -16.53
C PRO A 9 -20.32 -4.49 -16.88
N TRP A 10 -19.41 -3.90 -16.09
CA TRP A 10 -18.82 -2.60 -16.39
C TRP A 10 -17.66 -2.78 -17.37
N SER A 11 -17.70 -2.08 -18.50
CA SER A 11 -16.61 -2.05 -19.48
C SER A 11 -15.65 -0.88 -19.21
N PRO A 12 -14.42 -0.90 -19.75
CA PRO A 12 -13.51 0.24 -19.67
C PRO A 12 -14.10 1.53 -20.26
N ARG A 13 -14.88 1.41 -21.35
CA ARG A 13 -15.58 2.55 -21.95
C ARG A 13 -16.63 3.15 -21.01
N ASP A 14 -17.34 2.30 -20.26
CA ASP A 14 -18.29 2.78 -19.25
C ASP A 14 -17.56 3.56 -18.14
N ASP A 15 -16.36 3.12 -17.76
CA ASP A 15 -15.55 3.80 -16.75
C ASP A 15 -15.11 5.19 -17.23
N GLU A 16 -14.67 5.31 -18.47
CA GLU A 16 -14.30 6.60 -19.09
C GLU A 16 -15.47 7.58 -19.09
N ILE A 17 -16.65 7.13 -19.53
CA ILE A 17 -17.87 7.94 -19.55
C ILE A 17 -18.24 8.37 -18.12
N LEU A 18 -18.20 7.45 -17.16
CA LEU A 18 -18.54 7.72 -15.76
C LEU A 18 -17.56 8.72 -15.10
N LEU A 19 -16.26 8.60 -15.40
CA LEU A 19 -15.24 9.53 -14.91
C LEU A 19 -15.40 10.93 -15.55
N ALA A 20 -15.63 11.00 -16.86
CA ALA A 20 -15.81 12.27 -17.58
C ALA A 20 -17.08 13.02 -17.10
N ALA A 21 -18.19 12.30 -16.97
CA ALA A 21 -19.45 12.83 -16.47
C ALA A 21 -19.32 13.41 -15.04
N ARG A 22 -18.55 12.73 -14.18
CA ARG A 22 -18.25 13.23 -12.83
C ARG A 22 -17.28 14.39 -12.80
N ALA A 23 -16.33 14.46 -13.74
CA ALA A 23 -15.46 15.62 -13.90
C ALA A 23 -16.26 16.88 -14.29
N GLN A 24 -17.37 16.72 -15.02
CA GLN A 24 -18.33 17.78 -15.33
C GLN A 24 -19.33 18.07 -14.18
N ALA A 25 -19.06 17.55 -12.98
CA ALA A 25 -19.89 17.70 -11.79
C ALA A 25 -21.35 17.20 -11.94
N GLN A 26 -21.66 16.35 -12.93
CA GLN A 26 -23.02 15.82 -13.11
C GLN A 26 -23.44 14.95 -11.91
N GLY A 27 -24.72 15.04 -11.53
CA GLY A 27 -25.30 14.26 -10.44
C GLY A 27 -25.56 12.79 -10.83
N TRP A 28 -25.52 11.86 -9.88
CA TRP A 28 -25.62 10.42 -10.16
C TRP A 28 -26.88 9.99 -10.92
N ASN A 29 -28.04 10.62 -10.62
CA ASN A 29 -29.29 10.36 -11.33
C ASN A 29 -29.25 10.85 -12.78
N GLN A 30 -28.54 11.95 -13.05
CA GLN A 30 -28.34 12.47 -14.39
C GLN A 30 -27.46 11.52 -15.20
N ILE A 31 -26.32 11.14 -14.64
CA ILE A 31 -25.35 10.22 -15.27
C ILE A 31 -26.01 8.88 -15.60
N GLN A 32 -26.78 8.33 -14.65
CA GLN A 32 -27.48 7.07 -14.86
C GLN A 32 -28.48 7.18 -16.02
N ARG A 33 -29.31 8.21 -16.04
CA ARG A 33 -30.35 8.37 -17.05
C ARG A 33 -29.76 8.56 -18.45
N ASP A 34 -28.70 9.36 -18.56
CA ASP A 34 -28.13 9.74 -19.85
C ASP A 34 -27.22 8.66 -20.45
N HIS A 35 -26.50 7.92 -19.59
CA HIS A 35 -25.42 7.01 -20.05
C HIS A 35 -25.64 5.55 -19.67
N PHE A 36 -26.34 5.27 -18.57
CA PHE A 36 -26.46 3.91 -18.02
C PHE A 36 -27.91 3.54 -17.67
N PRO A 37 -28.84 3.53 -18.64
CA PRO A 37 -30.26 3.28 -18.38
C PRO A 37 -30.52 1.89 -17.78
N SER A 38 -29.65 0.91 -18.01
CA SER A 38 -29.72 -0.44 -17.44
C SER A 38 -29.09 -0.59 -16.05
N LYS A 39 -28.48 0.47 -15.51
CA LYS A 39 -27.83 0.48 -14.18
C LYS A 39 -28.56 1.48 -13.28
N SER A 40 -28.41 1.33 -11.97
CA SER A 40 -28.95 2.31 -11.02
C SER A 40 -27.95 3.44 -10.74
N ALA A 41 -28.44 4.60 -10.28
CA ALA A 41 -27.58 5.72 -9.91
C ALA A 41 -26.60 5.34 -8.79
N ASN A 42 -27.05 4.48 -7.86
CA ASN A 42 -26.20 3.93 -6.81
C ASN A 42 -25.10 3.02 -7.37
N ALA A 43 -25.39 2.24 -8.42
CA ALA A 43 -24.36 1.43 -9.09
C ALA A 43 -23.27 2.32 -9.74
N CYS A 44 -23.67 3.44 -10.35
CA CYS A 44 -22.74 4.43 -10.91
C CYS A 44 -21.84 5.04 -9.82
N ARG A 45 -22.44 5.43 -8.67
CA ARG A 45 -21.69 5.95 -7.52
C ARG A 45 -20.67 4.93 -7.01
N LYS A 46 -21.10 3.69 -6.72
CA LYS A 46 -20.21 2.62 -6.22
C LYS A 46 -19.08 2.30 -7.20
N ARG A 47 -19.35 2.31 -8.51
CA ARG A 47 -18.30 2.09 -9.52
C ARG A 47 -17.28 3.23 -9.50
N TYR A 48 -17.73 4.48 -9.47
CA TYR A 48 -16.85 5.64 -9.41
C TYR A 48 -15.99 5.64 -8.13
N GLU A 49 -16.57 5.34 -6.97
CA GLU A 49 -15.82 5.23 -5.71
C GLU A 49 -14.69 4.20 -5.80
N ARG A 50 -14.94 3.03 -6.43
CA ARG A 50 -13.90 2.02 -6.68
C ARG A 50 -12.82 2.50 -7.65
N LEU A 51 -13.19 3.19 -8.72
CA LEU A 51 -12.23 3.75 -9.68
C LEU A 51 -11.33 4.80 -9.03
N ILE A 52 -11.91 5.68 -8.21
CA ILE A 52 -11.14 6.68 -7.46
C ILE A 52 -10.28 6.04 -6.38
N ALA A 53 -10.78 5.05 -5.64
CA ALA A 53 -9.98 4.31 -4.67
C ALA A 53 -8.80 3.59 -5.33
N LYS A 54 -9.00 2.98 -6.51
CA LYS A 54 -7.91 2.40 -7.31
C LYS A 54 -6.89 3.46 -7.73
N ARG A 55 -7.35 4.65 -8.15
CA ARG A 55 -6.46 5.75 -8.55
C ARG A 55 -5.69 6.35 -7.37
N ARG A 56 -6.33 6.46 -6.20
CA ARG A 56 -5.70 6.94 -4.95
C ARG A 56 -4.75 5.90 -4.35
N GLY A 57 -5.07 4.61 -4.45
CA GLY A 57 -4.13 3.53 -4.09
C GLY A 57 -2.93 3.46 -5.06
N SER A 58 -3.12 3.94 -6.28
CA SER A 58 -2.10 4.12 -7.32
C SER A 58 -1.51 5.53 -7.29
N ASP A 59 -1.14 6.05 -6.12
CA ASP A 59 -0.37 7.29 -6.04
C ASP A 59 1.00 7.14 -6.75
N TRP A 60 1.47 5.91 -6.95
CA TRP A 60 2.58 5.56 -7.83
C TRP A 60 2.09 5.32 -9.26
N ASN A 61 1.91 6.39 -10.04
CA ASN A 61 1.72 6.25 -11.49
C ASN A 61 3.06 5.97 -12.19
N ASP A 62 3.01 5.50 -13.43
CA ASP A 62 4.18 5.09 -14.21
C ASP A 62 5.25 6.19 -14.26
N GLU A 63 4.85 7.45 -14.49
CA GLU A 63 5.79 8.57 -14.51
C GLU A 63 6.51 8.82 -13.16
N ARG A 64 5.83 8.62 -12.02
CA ARG A 64 6.46 8.74 -10.70
C ARG A 64 7.40 7.57 -10.44
N ILE A 65 7.04 6.38 -10.88
CA ILE A 65 7.88 5.18 -10.80
C ILE A 65 9.13 5.37 -11.66
N ASP A 66 8.99 5.87 -12.89
CA ASP A 66 10.10 6.15 -13.79
C ASP A 66 11.03 7.23 -13.23
N ARG A 67 10.46 8.29 -12.63
CA ARG A 67 11.27 9.31 -11.95
C ARG A 67 12.05 8.71 -10.78
N LEU A 68 11.41 7.87 -9.96
CA LEU A 68 12.08 7.18 -8.86
C LEU A 68 13.18 6.26 -9.36
N ALA A 69 12.91 5.44 -10.39
CA ALA A 69 13.86 4.52 -10.96
C ALA A 69 15.10 5.24 -11.51
N ASN A 70 14.89 6.36 -12.23
CA ASN A 70 15.99 7.16 -12.75
C ASN A 70 16.86 7.76 -11.63
N GLN A 71 16.23 8.32 -10.59
CA GLN A 71 16.98 8.87 -9.45
C GLN A 71 17.70 7.77 -8.67
N TYR A 72 17.05 6.62 -8.48
CA TYR A 72 17.66 5.45 -7.86
C TYR A 72 18.91 5.00 -8.63
N MET A 73 18.84 4.86 -9.95
CA MET A 73 19.99 4.47 -10.77
C MET A 73 21.18 5.44 -10.65
N GLN A 74 20.93 6.73 -10.48
CA GLN A 74 21.98 7.74 -10.29
C GLN A 74 22.64 7.66 -8.91
N MET A 75 21.89 7.24 -7.89
CA MET A 75 22.32 7.24 -6.49
C MET A 75 22.69 5.85 -5.96
N ARG A 76 22.44 4.77 -6.71
CA ARG A 76 22.59 3.39 -6.22
C ARG A 76 23.99 3.09 -5.70
N GLU A 77 25.03 3.49 -6.43
CA GLU A 77 26.41 3.25 -5.99
C GLU A 77 26.71 4.00 -4.68
N GLN A 78 26.33 5.28 -4.59
CA GLN A 78 26.56 6.08 -3.37
C GLN A 78 25.74 5.58 -2.17
N THR A 79 24.58 4.96 -2.43
CA THR A 79 23.70 4.39 -1.41
C THR A 79 24.27 3.09 -0.86
N TRP A 80 24.74 2.21 -1.75
CA TRP A 80 25.11 0.85 -1.41
C TRP A 80 26.59 0.68 -1.09
N ARG A 81 27.47 1.54 -1.62
CA ARG A 81 28.92 1.47 -1.40
C ARG A 81 29.33 1.53 0.08
N PRO A 82 28.79 2.41 0.94
CA PRO A 82 29.13 2.39 2.37
C PRO A 82 28.74 1.09 3.06
N LEU A 83 27.62 0.47 2.64
CA LEU A 83 27.20 -0.82 3.17
C LEU A 83 28.12 -1.94 2.68
N ALA A 84 28.44 -1.93 1.39
CA ALA A 84 29.34 -2.87 0.74
C ALA A 84 30.74 -2.86 1.36
N ASP A 85 31.28 -1.67 1.61
CA ASP A 85 32.56 -1.47 2.30
C ASP A 85 32.54 -2.06 3.73
N ALA A 86 31.40 -2.00 4.42
CA ALA A 86 31.25 -2.55 5.77
C ALA A 86 31.16 -4.08 5.82
N VAL A 87 30.61 -4.73 4.79
CA VAL A 87 30.56 -6.20 4.67
C VAL A 87 31.73 -6.80 3.89
N GLY A 88 32.51 -5.98 3.18
CA GLY A 88 33.64 -6.43 2.35
C GLY A 88 33.20 -7.06 1.02
N GLU A 89 32.01 -6.72 0.54
CA GLU A 89 31.41 -7.27 -0.68
C GLU A 89 31.28 -6.19 -1.78
N ASN A 90 30.98 -6.59 -3.01
CA ASN A 90 30.67 -5.63 -4.08
C ASN A 90 29.29 -5.00 -3.86
N TRP A 91 29.17 -3.68 -4.09
CA TRP A 91 27.92 -2.94 -3.88
C TRP A 91 26.78 -3.42 -4.80
N GLU A 92 27.09 -3.93 -6.00
CA GLU A 92 26.09 -4.50 -6.91
C GLU A 92 25.48 -5.80 -6.35
N ASP A 93 26.32 -6.64 -5.73
CA ASP A 93 25.88 -7.89 -5.11
C ASP A 93 25.06 -7.62 -3.84
N VAL A 94 25.46 -6.61 -3.06
CA VAL A 94 24.72 -6.15 -1.87
C VAL A 94 23.37 -5.57 -2.27
N GLU A 95 23.31 -4.70 -3.29
CA GLU A 95 22.07 -4.16 -3.85
C GLU A 95 21.11 -5.28 -4.23
N LYS A 96 21.60 -6.23 -5.04
CA LYS A 96 20.80 -7.36 -5.51
C LYS A 96 20.28 -8.21 -4.36
N LEU A 97 21.14 -8.54 -3.40
CA LEU A 97 20.77 -9.32 -2.23
C LEU A 97 19.71 -8.59 -1.37
N CYS A 98 19.89 -7.30 -1.14
CA CYS A 98 18.98 -6.46 -0.38
C CYS A 98 17.63 -6.28 -1.09
N LEU A 99 17.58 -6.16 -2.41
CA LEU A 99 16.32 -6.06 -3.15
C LEU A 99 15.59 -7.42 -3.25
N GLU A 100 16.31 -8.52 -3.44
CA GLU A 100 15.74 -9.87 -3.55
C GLU A 100 15.23 -10.42 -2.20
N ARG A 101 15.92 -10.09 -1.11
CA ARG A 101 15.66 -10.62 0.24
C ARG A 101 15.19 -9.56 1.24
N GLY A 102 15.19 -8.27 0.91
CA GLY A 102 14.95 -7.19 1.86
C GLY A 102 13.57 -7.20 2.51
N ALA A 103 12.52 -7.40 1.72
CA ALA A 103 11.15 -7.48 2.25
C ALA A 103 10.92 -8.74 3.11
N ARG A 104 11.60 -9.85 2.79
CA ARG A 104 11.42 -11.15 3.46
C ARG A 104 12.32 -11.34 4.67
N THR A 105 13.48 -10.69 4.72
CA THR A 105 14.53 -10.99 5.69
C THR A 105 15.10 -9.76 6.36
N LEU A 106 15.14 -8.58 5.73
CA LEU A 106 15.76 -7.38 6.35
C LEU A 106 14.76 -6.56 7.17
N LEU A 107 13.54 -6.32 6.66
CA LEU A 107 12.55 -5.50 7.37
C LEU A 107 12.04 -6.13 8.70
N PRO A 108 11.74 -7.44 8.78
CA PRO A 108 11.34 -8.05 10.05
C PRO A 108 12.50 -8.18 11.04
N THR A 109 13.72 -8.41 10.53
CA THR A 109 14.91 -8.65 11.36
C THR A 109 15.43 -7.38 12.03
N LEU A 110 15.25 -6.20 11.41
CA LEU A 110 15.55 -4.92 12.05
C LEU A 110 14.66 -4.71 13.28
N GLY A 111 13.33 -4.92 13.16
CA GLY A 111 12.41 -4.85 14.30
C GLY A 111 12.76 -5.84 15.42
N GLN A 112 13.14 -7.08 15.09
CA GLN A 112 13.51 -8.07 16.11
C GLN A 112 14.88 -7.81 16.76
N ARG A 113 15.84 -7.22 16.04
CA ARG A 113 17.17 -6.90 16.57
C ARG A 113 17.16 -5.64 17.43
N GLU A 114 16.40 -4.61 17.06
CA GLU A 114 16.18 -3.41 17.88
C GLU A 114 15.51 -3.81 19.21
N LEU A 115 14.43 -4.61 19.15
CA LEU A 115 13.73 -5.10 20.34
C LEU A 115 14.62 -5.96 21.26
N ARG A 116 15.48 -6.81 20.69
CA ARG A 116 16.45 -7.59 21.48
C ARG A 116 17.53 -6.73 22.14
N ARG A 117 17.98 -5.66 21.47
CA ARG A 117 18.93 -4.70 22.06
C ARG A 117 18.28 -3.90 23.19
N GLU A 118 17.05 -3.42 22.99
CA GLU A 118 16.31 -2.70 24.03
C GLU A 118 15.99 -3.57 25.25
N HIS A 119 15.71 -4.87 25.06
CA HIS A 119 15.51 -5.81 26.17
C HIS A 119 16.81 -6.05 26.95
N ALA A 120 17.94 -6.21 26.27
CA ALA A 120 19.25 -6.41 26.89
C ALA A 120 19.73 -5.16 27.66
N ASP A 121 19.46 -3.96 27.15
CA ASP A 121 19.81 -2.69 27.83
C ASP A 121 18.90 -2.40 29.04
N ARG A 122 17.64 -2.86 29.03
CA ARG A 122 16.75 -2.79 30.21
C ARG A 122 17.12 -3.81 31.29
N GLU A 123 17.48 -5.04 30.90
CA GLU A 123 17.90 -6.10 31.83
C GLU A 123 19.23 -5.77 32.53
N GLY A 124 20.08 -4.93 31.93
CA GLY A 124 21.33 -4.47 32.55
C GLY A 124 21.20 -3.36 33.61
N ARG A 125 20.02 -2.75 33.80
CA ARG A 125 19.85 -1.59 34.71
C ARG A 125 18.72 -1.68 35.75
N GLY A 126 17.85 -2.69 35.69
CA GLY A 126 16.65 -2.75 36.53
C GLY A 126 16.59 -3.95 37.47
N GLY A 127 17.52 -4.04 38.43
CA GLY A 127 17.40 -4.99 39.53
C GLY A 127 16.23 -4.63 40.45
N SER A 128 15.26 -5.56 40.57
CA SER A 128 14.37 -5.76 41.71
C SER A 128 13.32 -4.67 42.02
N HIS A 129 12.06 -4.87 41.61
CA HIS A 129 10.90 -4.59 42.46
C HIS A 129 9.64 -5.34 42.01
N ASP A 130 8.76 -5.52 42.97
CA ASP A 130 7.76 -6.56 43.19
C ASP A 130 6.37 -6.28 42.55
N SER A 131 5.68 -7.40 42.28
CA SER A 131 4.24 -7.73 42.21
C SER A 131 3.14 -6.85 41.52
N HIS A 132 2.19 -7.62 40.96
CA HIS A 132 0.76 -7.36 40.64
C HIS A 132 0.32 -6.77 39.27
N ASP A 133 -0.48 -7.61 38.59
CA ASP A 133 -1.66 -7.33 37.75
C ASP A 133 -1.63 -6.16 36.75
N GLU A 134 -1.62 -6.46 35.44
CA GLU A 134 -2.77 -6.12 34.58
C GLU A 134 -2.66 -6.74 33.17
N GLU A 135 -3.77 -7.37 32.81
CA GLU A 135 -4.23 -7.80 31.50
C GLU A 135 -4.05 -6.70 30.41
N ARG A 136 -3.15 -6.89 29.43
CA ARG A 136 -3.23 -6.14 28.15
C ARG A 136 -2.80 -6.93 26.92
N LEU A 137 -3.84 -7.39 26.21
CA LEU A 137 -4.03 -7.36 24.74
C LEU A 137 -3.11 -8.22 23.87
N SER A 138 -3.55 -9.46 23.67
CA SER A 138 -3.13 -10.33 22.57
C SER A 138 -3.45 -9.71 21.21
N ILE A 139 -2.45 -9.65 20.32
CA ILE A 139 -2.52 -9.15 18.94
C ILE A 139 -3.23 -10.18 18.05
N HIS A 140 -4.45 -10.59 18.42
CA HIS A 140 -5.24 -11.53 17.64
C HIS A 140 -6.63 -10.97 17.31
N ASN A 141 -6.69 -9.72 16.84
CA ASN A 141 -7.95 -9.13 16.38
C ASN A 141 -7.80 -8.03 15.32
N LEU A 142 -6.98 -8.27 14.29
CA LEU A 142 -6.86 -7.33 13.16
C LEU A 142 -6.94 -8.00 11.79
N LEU A 143 -7.74 -9.07 11.68
CA LEU A 143 -8.24 -9.58 10.41
C LEU A 143 -9.68 -10.07 10.55
N GLN A 144 -10.63 -9.14 10.45
CA GLN A 144 -11.99 -9.37 9.94
C GLN A 144 -12.39 -8.19 9.04
#